data_AF-A6KLM5-F1
#
_entry.id   AF-A6KLM5-F1
#
_cell.length_a   1.000
_cell.length_b   1.000
_cell.length_c   1.000
_cell.angle_alpha   90.00
_cell.angle_beta   90.00
_cell.angle_gamma   90.00
#
_symmetry.space_group_name_H-M   'P 1'
#
loop_
_entity.id
_entity.type
_entity.pdbx_description
1 polymer ?
#
loop_
_entity_poly.entity_id
_entity_poly.type
_entity_poly.pdbx_seq_one_letter_code
_entity_poly.pdbx_strand_id
1 'polypeptide(L)'
;MDRSAGLPVRLLLLLLLLLLWSVAPQALRPVTKLRVVPESHILQVILGCEVHEDNSTSGFWKYGYDGQDHLEFCPKTLNWSAAEPRAWATKMEWEEHRIRARQSRDYLQRDCPQQLKQVLELQRGVLGQQVPTLVKVTRHWASTGTSLRCQALNFFPQNITMRWLKDSQPLDAKDVNPENVLPNGDGTYQGWLTLAVAPGEETRFSCQVEHPGLDQPLTATWEPSRSQDMIIGIISGITICAIFFVGILILVLRKRKVSGGTMGDYVLTESFLFAFLRCFLQLSSVPE
;
A
#
# COMPACT_ATOMS: atom_id res chain seq x y z
N MET A 1 -20.02 31.07 -102.56
CA MET A 1 -20.60 32.28 -101.96
C MET A 1 -20.66 32.07 -100.46
N ASP A 2 -20.21 33.11 -99.76
CA ASP A 2 -19.88 33.19 -98.33
C ASP A 2 -20.87 32.55 -97.36
N ARG A 3 -20.31 31.89 -96.35
CA ARG A 3 -20.97 31.66 -95.06
C ARG A 3 -20.59 32.82 -94.13
N SER A 4 -21.57 33.60 -93.70
CA SER A 4 -21.47 34.37 -92.46
C SER A 4 -22.81 34.36 -91.74
N ALA A 5 -23.13 33.23 -91.14
CA ALA A 5 -24.10 33.18 -90.05
C ALA A 5 -23.38 33.68 -88.79
N GLY A 6 -23.49 34.98 -88.50
CA GLY A 6 -23.04 35.53 -87.23
C GLY A 6 -23.89 34.93 -86.11
N LEU A 7 -23.28 34.07 -85.28
CA LEU A 7 -23.91 33.56 -84.06
C LEU A 7 -24.32 34.78 -83.21
N PRO A 8 -25.60 34.93 -82.81
CA PRO A 8 -26.03 36.13 -82.09
C PRO A 8 -25.25 36.19 -80.78
N VAL A 9 -24.71 37.38 -80.45
CA VAL A 9 -23.88 37.63 -79.25
C VAL A 9 -24.50 37.05 -77.97
N ARG A 10 -25.83 36.94 -77.90
CA ARG A 10 -26.58 36.27 -76.82
C ARG A 10 -26.25 34.78 -76.66
N LEU A 11 -26.09 34.05 -77.77
CA LEU A 11 -25.71 32.64 -77.75
C LEU A 11 -24.26 32.46 -77.29
N LEU A 12 -23.37 33.39 -77.68
CA LEU A 12 -21.98 33.40 -77.24
C LEU A 12 -21.89 33.69 -75.72
N LEU A 13 -22.70 34.63 -75.22
CA LEU A 13 -22.77 34.97 -73.80
C LEU A 13 -23.36 33.82 -72.97
N LEU A 14 -24.39 33.14 -73.47
CA LEU A 14 -24.98 31.96 -72.82
C LEU A 14 -23.98 30.80 -72.78
N LEU A 15 -23.25 30.56 -73.88
CA LEU A 15 -22.18 29.55 -73.91
C LEU A 15 -21.05 29.91 -72.94
N LEU A 16 -20.68 31.19 -72.83
CA LEU A 16 -19.67 31.65 -71.86
C LEU A 16 -20.14 31.47 -70.42
N LEU A 17 -21.41 31.78 -70.12
CA LEU A 17 -21.99 31.57 -68.79
C LEU A 17 -22.10 30.09 -68.44
N LEU A 18 -22.46 29.23 -69.40
CA LEU A 18 -22.48 27.77 -69.22
C LEU A 18 -21.07 27.20 -69.01
N LEU A 19 -20.07 27.72 -69.73
CA LEU A 19 -18.66 27.37 -69.53
C LEU A 19 -18.14 27.87 -68.18
N LEU A 20 -18.52 29.06 -67.73
CA LEU A 20 -18.17 29.56 -66.40
C LEU A 20 -18.84 28.75 -65.28
N TRP A 21 -20.04 28.20 -65.52
CA TRP A 21 -20.73 27.35 -64.56
C TRP A 21 -20.14 25.92 -64.52
N SER A 22 -19.65 25.39 -65.64
CA SER A 22 -18.96 24.10 -65.69
C SER A 22 -17.52 24.15 -65.16
N VAL A 23 -16.88 25.33 -65.23
CA VAL A 23 -15.54 25.59 -64.68
C VAL A 23 -15.59 26.16 -63.25
N ALA A 24 -16.78 26.46 -62.72
CA ALA A 24 -16.94 26.75 -61.30
C ALA A 24 -16.43 25.52 -60.53
N PRO A 25 -15.38 25.67 -59.70
CA PRO A 25 -14.84 24.54 -58.96
C PRO A 25 -15.99 24.01 -58.11
N GLN A 26 -16.43 22.78 -58.39
CA GLN A 26 -17.28 22.05 -57.47
C GLN A 26 -16.59 22.18 -56.14
N ALA A 27 -17.19 22.93 -55.22
CA ALA A 27 -16.60 23.20 -53.92
C ALA A 27 -16.13 21.85 -53.40
N LEU A 28 -14.80 21.69 -53.31
CA LEU A 28 -14.19 20.51 -52.72
C LEU A 28 -14.89 20.39 -51.38
N ARG A 29 -15.79 19.40 -51.26
CA ARG A 29 -16.31 19.04 -49.96
C ARG A 29 -15.05 18.84 -49.14
N PRO A 30 -14.87 19.57 -48.02
CA PRO A 30 -13.72 19.31 -47.19
C PRO A 30 -13.77 17.81 -46.93
N VAL A 31 -12.73 17.08 -47.35
CA VAL A 31 -12.51 15.75 -46.82
C VAL A 31 -12.36 16.03 -45.35
N THR A 32 -13.42 15.76 -44.59
CA THR A 32 -13.34 15.69 -43.14
C THR A 32 -12.30 14.61 -42.96
N LYS A 33 -11.02 15.00 -42.77
CA LYS A 33 -10.02 14.09 -42.22
C LYS A 33 -10.74 13.52 -41.02
N LEU A 34 -11.10 12.24 -41.08
CA LEU A 34 -11.55 11.54 -39.90
C LEU A 34 -10.46 11.86 -38.89
N ARG A 35 -10.81 12.66 -37.88
CA ARG A 35 -9.89 12.98 -36.82
C ARG A 35 -9.76 11.67 -36.07
N VAL A 36 -8.86 10.81 -36.53
CA VAL A 36 -8.32 9.71 -35.74
C VAL A 36 -7.63 10.44 -34.61
N VAL A 37 -8.36 10.61 -33.51
CA VAL A 37 -7.77 11.07 -32.27
C VAL A 37 -6.80 9.96 -31.90
N PRO A 38 -5.48 10.23 -31.81
CA PRO A 38 -4.56 9.21 -31.34
C PRO A 38 -4.98 8.87 -29.90
N GLU A 39 -5.53 7.68 -29.74
CA GLU A 39 -5.87 7.14 -28.43
C GLU A 39 -4.58 6.66 -27.75
N SER A 40 -4.49 6.91 -26.45
CA SER A 40 -3.36 6.44 -25.64
C SER A 40 -3.76 5.13 -25.01
N HIS A 41 -2.99 4.07 -25.29
CA HIS A 41 -3.27 2.72 -24.81
C HIS A 41 -2.15 2.22 -23.90
N ILE A 42 -2.47 1.22 -23.08
CA ILE A 42 -1.52 0.56 -22.18
C ILE A 42 -1.43 -0.91 -22.56
N LEU A 43 -0.20 -1.38 -22.80
CA LEU A 43 0.10 -2.81 -22.97
C LEU A 43 0.91 -3.29 -21.77
N GLN A 44 0.42 -4.34 -21.12
CA GLN A 44 1.08 -5.00 -19.99
C GLN A 44 1.45 -6.42 -20.40
N VAL A 45 2.63 -6.89 -19.98
CA VAL A 45 3.09 -8.24 -20.25
C VAL A 45 3.58 -8.85 -18.95
N ILE A 46 3.09 -10.05 -18.64
CA ILE A 46 3.59 -10.85 -17.53
C ILE A 46 4.02 -12.22 -18.08
N LEU A 47 5.28 -12.57 -17.85
CA LEU A 47 5.87 -13.81 -18.31
C LEU A 47 6.84 -14.34 -17.27
N GLY A 48 6.94 -15.65 -17.16
CA GLY A 48 7.77 -16.29 -16.15
C GLY A 48 7.56 -17.79 -16.10
N CYS A 49 8.24 -18.42 -15.16
CA CYS A 49 8.18 -19.85 -14.92
C CYS A 49 8.13 -20.13 -13.42
N GLU A 50 7.49 -21.23 -13.07
CA GLU A 50 7.47 -21.77 -11.71
C GLU A 50 8.18 -23.12 -11.74
N VAL A 51 9.02 -23.37 -10.74
CA VAL A 51 9.72 -24.66 -10.55
C VAL A 51 9.16 -25.27 -9.27
N HIS A 52 8.57 -26.45 -9.39
CA HIS A 52 7.97 -27.17 -8.27
C HIS A 52 9.01 -28.09 -7.59
N GLU A 53 8.66 -28.63 -6.42
CA GLU A 53 9.55 -29.49 -5.63
C GLU A 53 9.99 -30.76 -6.37
N ASP A 54 9.14 -31.30 -7.25
CA ASP A 54 9.42 -32.46 -8.10
C ASP A 54 10.30 -32.12 -9.33
N ASN A 55 10.84 -30.90 -9.39
CA ASN A 55 11.54 -30.31 -10.53
C ASN A 55 10.68 -30.13 -11.80
N SER A 56 9.36 -30.35 -11.73
CA SER A 56 8.49 -29.98 -12.83
C SER A 56 8.45 -28.46 -12.98
N THR A 57 8.30 -28.00 -14.22
CA THR A 57 8.30 -26.56 -14.53
C THR A 57 7.00 -26.18 -15.24
N SER A 58 6.35 -25.14 -14.75
CA SER A 58 5.24 -24.49 -15.44
C SER A 58 5.71 -23.14 -15.99
N GLY A 59 5.14 -22.68 -17.09
CA GLY A 59 5.51 -21.43 -17.73
C GLY A 59 4.28 -20.68 -18.20
N PHE A 60 4.29 -19.36 -18.04
CA PHE A 60 3.18 -18.49 -18.43
C PHE A 60 3.69 -17.29 -19.22
N TRP A 61 2.86 -16.81 -20.14
CA TRP A 61 3.09 -15.56 -20.88
C TRP A 61 1.75 -14.95 -21.27
N LYS A 62 1.40 -13.83 -20.64
CA LYS A 62 0.12 -13.15 -20.79
C LYS A 62 0.33 -11.70 -21.20
N TYR A 63 -0.58 -11.20 -22.01
CA TYR A 63 -0.69 -9.82 -22.45
C TYR A 63 -2.01 -9.26 -21.96
N GLY A 64 -1.96 -8.11 -21.30
CA GLY A 64 -3.11 -7.29 -20.98
C GLY A 64 -3.12 -6.00 -21.80
N TYR A 65 -4.27 -5.61 -22.34
CA TYR A 65 -4.47 -4.39 -23.12
C TYR A 65 -5.50 -3.50 -22.42
N ASP A 66 -5.12 -2.25 -22.15
CA ASP A 66 -5.93 -1.28 -21.39
C ASP A 66 -6.43 -1.82 -20.04
N GLY A 67 -5.57 -2.60 -19.36
CA GLY A 67 -5.85 -3.19 -18.04
C GLY A 67 -6.73 -4.43 -18.05
N GLN A 68 -7.08 -4.96 -19.22
CA GLN A 68 -7.87 -6.19 -19.37
C GLN A 68 -7.05 -7.30 -20.03
N ASP A 69 -7.37 -8.56 -19.72
CA ASP A 69 -6.75 -9.72 -20.39
C ASP A 69 -6.98 -9.66 -21.90
N HIS A 70 -5.92 -9.88 -22.68
CA HIS A 70 -5.96 -9.76 -24.14
C HIS A 70 -5.50 -11.05 -24.83
N LEU A 71 -4.27 -11.51 -24.58
CA LEU A 71 -3.71 -12.74 -25.14
C LEU A 71 -2.96 -13.56 -24.08
N GLU A 72 -3.12 -14.88 -24.12
CA GLU A 72 -2.36 -15.82 -23.29
C GLU A 72 -1.68 -16.87 -24.16
N PHE A 73 -0.38 -17.08 -23.98
CA PHE A 73 0.35 -18.12 -24.70
C PHE A 73 0.03 -19.50 -24.11
N CYS A 74 -0.20 -20.48 -24.97
CA CYS A 74 -0.38 -21.88 -24.59
C CYS A 74 0.83 -22.70 -25.07
N PRO A 75 1.84 -22.95 -24.21
CA PRO A 75 3.10 -23.61 -24.62
C PRO A 75 2.91 -25.03 -25.17
N LYS A 76 1.91 -25.77 -24.65
CA LYS A 76 1.62 -27.16 -25.05
C LYS A 76 1.16 -27.28 -26.51
N THR A 77 0.37 -26.31 -26.98
CA THR A 77 -0.25 -26.27 -28.30
C THR A 77 0.44 -25.29 -29.26
N LEU A 78 1.46 -24.56 -28.79
CA LEU A 78 2.21 -23.55 -29.54
C LEU A 78 1.30 -22.49 -30.19
N ASN A 79 0.23 -22.12 -29.51
CA ASN A 79 -0.79 -21.17 -29.98
C ASN A 79 -1.14 -20.16 -28.88
N TRP A 80 -2.06 -19.25 -29.18
CA TRP A 80 -2.49 -18.18 -28.29
C TRP A 80 -4.01 -18.28 -28.02
N SER A 81 -4.38 -18.12 -26.77
CA SER A 81 -5.77 -17.90 -26.36
C SER A 81 -6.07 -16.40 -26.45
N ALA A 82 -7.16 -16.05 -27.14
CA ALA A 82 -7.64 -14.68 -27.23
C ALA A 82 -8.76 -14.48 -26.21
N ALA A 83 -8.58 -13.56 -25.26
CA ALA A 83 -9.55 -13.28 -24.21
C ALA A 83 -10.76 -12.48 -24.74
N GLU A 84 -10.57 -11.71 -25.81
CA GLU A 84 -11.63 -10.91 -26.44
C GLU A 84 -11.58 -10.98 -27.98
N PRO A 85 -12.69 -10.68 -28.69
CA PRO A 85 -12.73 -10.67 -30.15
C PRO A 85 -11.68 -9.77 -30.82
N ARG A 86 -11.33 -8.64 -30.19
CA ARG A 86 -10.35 -7.68 -30.73
C ARG A 86 -8.93 -8.26 -30.78
N ALA A 87 -8.61 -9.21 -29.89
CA ALA A 87 -7.32 -9.89 -29.85
C ALA A 87 -7.13 -10.93 -30.97
N TRP A 88 -8.20 -11.30 -31.70
CA TRP A 88 -8.12 -12.34 -32.74
C TRP A 88 -7.21 -11.95 -33.91
N ALA A 89 -7.20 -10.68 -34.30
CA ALA A 89 -6.34 -10.22 -35.40
C ALA A 89 -4.86 -10.51 -35.07
N THR A 90 -4.42 -10.07 -33.88
CA THR A 90 -3.07 -10.30 -33.37
C THR A 90 -2.76 -11.79 -33.19
N LYS A 91 -3.72 -12.56 -32.65
CA LYS A 91 -3.59 -14.03 -32.53
C LYS A 91 -3.29 -14.67 -33.88
N MET A 92 -4.09 -14.37 -34.90
CA MET A 92 -3.94 -14.97 -36.23
C MET A 92 -2.60 -14.61 -36.86
N GLU A 93 -2.18 -13.34 -36.75
CA GLU A 93 -0.86 -12.87 -37.21
C GLU A 93 0.27 -13.64 -36.51
N TRP A 94 0.18 -13.82 -35.19
CA TRP A 94 1.24 -14.48 -34.42
C TRP A 94 1.28 -15.99 -34.63
N GLU A 95 0.15 -16.59 -34.97
CA GLU A 95 0.03 -18.03 -35.27
C GLU A 95 0.36 -18.39 -36.73
N GLU A 96 0.44 -17.40 -37.63
CA GLU A 96 0.83 -17.60 -39.03
C GLU A 96 2.22 -18.24 -39.14
N HIS A 97 3.16 -17.79 -38.28
CA HIS A 97 4.50 -18.34 -38.22
C HIS A 97 4.82 -18.90 -36.84
N ARG A 98 4.97 -20.23 -36.76
CA ARG A 98 5.27 -20.95 -35.52
C ARG A 98 6.64 -20.65 -34.91
N ILE A 99 7.49 -19.87 -35.57
CA ILE A 99 8.83 -19.49 -35.09
C ILE A 99 8.71 -18.77 -33.74
N ARG A 100 7.84 -17.76 -33.65
CA ARG A 100 7.61 -17.01 -32.40
C ARG A 100 7.15 -17.93 -31.28
N ALA A 101 6.15 -18.77 -31.54
CA ALA A 101 5.64 -19.71 -30.53
C ALA A 101 6.73 -20.68 -30.04
N ARG A 102 7.58 -21.19 -30.93
CA ARG A 102 8.70 -22.07 -30.53
C ARG A 102 9.71 -21.35 -29.66
N GLN A 103 10.12 -20.13 -30.04
CA GLN A 103 11.04 -19.31 -29.25
C GLN A 103 10.46 -18.99 -27.86
N SER A 104 9.19 -18.59 -27.79
CA SER A 104 8.51 -18.33 -26.52
C SER A 104 8.46 -19.58 -25.63
N ARG A 105 8.15 -20.76 -26.19
CA ARG A 105 8.16 -22.01 -25.44
C ARG A 105 9.57 -22.36 -24.95
N ASP A 106 10.58 -22.24 -25.81
CA ASP A 106 11.96 -22.59 -25.45
C ASP A 106 12.47 -21.69 -24.31
N TYR A 107 12.14 -20.40 -24.31
CA TYR A 107 12.41 -19.51 -23.18
C TYR A 107 11.71 -19.99 -21.89
N LEU A 108 10.41 -20.26 -21.94
CA LEU A 108 9.63 -20.64 -20.75
C LEU A 108 10.02 -22.00 -20.17
N GLN A 109 10.42 -22.97 -21.02
CA GLN A 109 10.70 -24.34 -20.60
C GLN A 109 12.17 -24.60 -20.29
N ARG A 110 13.10 -23.82 -20.86
CA ARG A 110 14.54 -24.02 -20.68
C ARG A 110 15.21 -22.83 -20.01
N ASP A 111 15.14 -21.67 -20.65
CA ASP A 111 15.97 -20.54 -20.26
C ASP A 111 15.51 -19.93 -18.93
N CYS A 112 14.20 -19.73 -18.74
CA CYS A 112 13.64 -19.20 -17.50
C CYS A 112 13.91 -20.11 -16.29
N PRO A 113 13.60 -21.42 -16.31
CA PRO A 113 13.89 -22.30 -15.17
C PRO A 113 15.38 -22.37 -14.84
N GLN A 114 16.24 -22.35 -15.86
CA GLN A 114 17.70 -22.33 -15.68
C GLN A 114 18.15 -21.03 -14.98
N GLN A 115 17.65 -19.88 -15.43
CA GLN A 115 17.95 -18.59 -14.79
C GLN A 115 17.45 -18.56 -13.34
N LEU A 116 16.24 -19.05 -13.08
CA LEU A 116 15.67 -19.11 -11.73
C LEU A 116 16.56 -19.94 -10.79
N LYS A 117 16.98 -21.14 -11.23
CA LYS A 117 17.89 -21.99 -10.43
C LYS A 117 19.20 -21.29 -10.09
N GLN A 118 19.81 -20.60 -11.06
CA GLN A 118 21.05 -19.83 -10.83
C GLN A 118 20.86 -18.71 -9.81
N VAL A 119 19.74 -17.97 -9.90
CA VAL A 119 19.43 -16.90 -8.93
C VAL A 119 19.21 -17.47 -7.53
N LEU A 120 18.48 -18.58 -7.40
CA LEU A 120 18.24 -19.26 -6.13
C LEU A 120 19.55 -19.76 -5.50
N GLU A 121 20.48 -20.28 -6.29
CA GLU A 121 21.80 -20.70 -5.82
C GLU A 121 22.62 -19.51 -5.30
N LEU A 122 22.62 -18.39 -6.02
CA LEU A 122 23.33 -17.15 -5.62
C LEU A 122 22.73 -16.51 -4.35
N GLN A 123 21.42 -16.59 -4.19
CA GLN A 123 20.68 -15.89 -3.12
C GLN A 123 20.21 -16.81 -1.99
N ARG A 124 20.73 -18.03 -1.91
CA ARG A 124 20.33 -19.06 -0.93
C ARG A 124 20.32 -18.58 0.52
N GLY A 125 21.20 -17.63 0.88
CA GLY A 125 21.28 -17.04 2.21
C GLY A 125 20.37 -15.84 2.48
N VAL A 126 19.80 -15.22 1.43
CA VAL A 126 19.02 -13.97 1.53
C VAL A 126 17.53 -14.20 1.26
N LEU A 127 17.18 -15.01 0.26
CA LEU A 127 15.78 -15.28 -0.11
C LEU A 127 15.01 -16.09 0.96
N GLY A 128 15.73 -16.86 1.77
CA GLY A 128 15.16 -17.63 2.88
C GLY A 128 15.19 -16.90 4.23
N GLN A 129 15.68 -15.65 4.28
CA GLN A 129 15.78 -14.93 5.53
C GLN A 129 14.37 -14.51 6.00
N GLN A 130 13.87 -15.23 6.99
CA GLN A 130 12.65 -14.89 7.67
C GLN A 130 12.97 -13.83 8.72
N VAL A 131 12.33 -12.68 8.60
CA VAL A 131 12.49 -11.59 9.57
C VAL A 131 11.50 -11.81 10.71
N PRO A 132 11.93 -11.82 11.99
CA PRO A 132 11.04 -12.01 13.13
C PRO A 132 9.91 -10.97 13.13
N THR A 133 8.67 -11.46 13.10
CA THR A 133 7.47 -10.63 13.09
C THR A 133 7.26 -9.96 14.45
N LEU A 134 7.19 -8.63 14.48
CA LEU A 134 6.77 -7.91 15.67
C LEU A 134 5.24 -7.86 15.72
N VAL A 135 4.63 -8.59 16.65
CA VAL A 135 3.17 -8.56 16.85
C VAL A 135 2.80 -7.61 17.99
N LYS A 136 1.84 -6.71 17.74
CA LYS A 136 1.31 -5.76 18.72
C LYS A 136 -0.22 -5.77 18.70
N VAL A 137 -0.84 -5.82 19.88
CA VAL A 137 -2.29 -5.63 20.01
C VAL A 137 -2.54 -4.26 20.62
N THR A 138 -3.29 -3.42 19.91
CA THR A 138 -3.62 -2.06 20.32
C THR A 138 -5.14 -1.91 20.44
N ARG A 139 -5.57 -1.06 21.36
CA ARG A 139 -6.98 -0.68 21.50
C ARG A 139 -7.22 0.63 20.77
N HIS A 140 -8.28 0.67 19.97
CA HIS A 140 -8.74 1.89 19.31
C HIS A 140 -10.15 2.23 19.75
N TRP A 141 -10.32 3.45 20.26
CA TRP A 141 -11.61 4.01 20.66
C TRP A 141 -12.24 4.73 19.46
N ALA A 142 -13.46 4.35 19.08
CA ALA A 142 -14.27 5.08 18.12
C ALA A 142 -15.55 5.58 18.79
N SER A 143 -16.18 6.61 18.21
CA SER A 143 -17.46 7.15 18.72
C SER A 143 -18.59 6.13 18.75
N THR A 144 -18.46 5.03 18.02
CA THR A 144 -19.45 3.96 17.86
C THR A 144 -19.15 2.70 18.68
N GLY A 145 -18.03 2.64 19.42
CA GLY A 145 -17.68 1.48 20.25
C GLY A 145 -16.18 1.31 20.52
N THR A 146 -15.83 0.25 21.27
CA THR A 146 -14.44 -0.17 21.47
C THR A 146 -14.05 -1.15 20.36
N SER A 147 -12.88 -0.96 19.77
CA SER A 147 -12.30 -1.92 18.82
C SER A 147 -10.90 -2.33 19.23
N LEU A 148 -10.56 -3.60 19.06
CA LEU A 148 -9.22 -4.12 19.21
C LEU A 148 -8.59 -4.25 17.82
N ARG A 149 -7.31 -3.89 17.70
CA ARG A 149 -6.52 -4.01 16.49
C ARG A 149 -5.28 -4.83 16.78
N CYS A 150 -5.18 -5.99 16.14
CA CYS A 150 -3.96 -6.79 16.12
C CYS A 150 -3.12 -6.38 14.91
N GLN A 151 -1.84 -6.13 15.11
CA GLN A 151 -0.90 -5.68 14.08
C GLN A 151 0.31 -6.61 14.05
N ALA A 152 0.66 -7.09 12.86
CA ALA A 152 1.93 -7.75 12.57
C ALA A 152 2.78 -6.79 11.75
N LEU A 153 3.99 -6.48 12.21
CA LEU A 153 4.85 -5.46 11.61
C LEU A 153 6.17 -6.07 11.13
N ASN A 154 6.68 -5.54 10.02
CA ASN A 154 7.99 -5.80 9.44
C ASN A 154 8.29 -7.29 9.21
N PHE A 155 7.30 -8.03 8.72
CA PHE A 155 7.44 -9.47 8.46
C PHE A 155 7.73 -9.77 6.99
N PHE A 156 8.37 -10.90 6.72
CA PHE A 156 8.62 -11.43 5.38
C PHE A 156 8.75 -12.96 5.46
N PRO A 157 8.07 -13.74 4.59
CA PRO A 157 7.33 -13.36 3.36
C PRO A 157 5.92 -12.80 3.64
N GLN A 158 5.23 -12.32 2.59
CA GLN A 158 3.88 -11.71 2.68
C GLN A 158 2.82 -12.64 3.26
N ASN A 159 2.95 -13.96 3.07
CA ASN A 159 1.94 -14.91 3.53
C ASN A 159 1.99 -15.02 5.06
N ILE A 160 0.89 -14.63 5.70
CA ILE A 160 0.71 -14.57 7.15
C ILE A 160 -0.71 -15.05 7.47
N THR A 161 -0.93 -15.59 8.67
CA THR A 161 -2.25 -15.94 9.14
C THR A 161 -2.51 -15.26 10.48
N MET A 162 -3.49 -14.36 10.51
CA MET A 162 -3.91 -13.64 11.72
C MET A 162 -5.34 -14.02 12.09
N ARG A 163 -5.59 -14.37 13.36
CA ARG A 163 -6.95 -14.68 13.84
C ARG A 163 -7.20 -14.19 15.25
N TRP A 164 -8.46 -13.83 15.52
CA TRP A 164 -8.93 -13.57 16.87
C TRP A 164 -9.41 -14.85 17.54
N LEU A 165 -9.06 -14.97 18.82
CA LEU A 165 -9.57 -15.99 19.72
C LEU A 165 -10.40 -15.30 20.80
N LYS A 166 -11.57 -15.86 21.14
CA LYS A 166 -12.38 -15.49 22.30
C LYS A 166 -12.32 -16.63 23.31
N ASP A 167 -11.86 -16.36 24.52
CA ASP A 167 -11.67 -17.38 25.56
C ASP A 167 -10.86 -18.60 25.05
N SER A 168 -9.82 -18.33 24.24
CA SER A 168 -8.97 -19.33 23.55
C SER A 168 -9.64 -20.16 22.44
N GLN A 169 -10.86 -19.80 22.02
CA GLN A 169 -11.55 -20.43 20.89
C GLN A 169 -11.52 -19.51 19.65
N PRO A 170 -11.26 -20.03 18.45
CA PRO A 170 -11.23 -19.22 17.23
C PRO A 170 -12.60 -18.63 16.90
N LEU A 171 -12.60 -17.34 16.53
CA LEU A 171 -13.80 -16.69 15.99
C LEU A 171 -14.02 -17.04 14.52
N ASP A 172 -15.29 -17.04 14.10
CA ASP A 172 -15.64 -17.24 12.71
C ASP A 172 -15.21 -16.04 11.86
N ALA A 173 -14.77 -16.30 10.62
CA ALA A 173 -14.29 -15.26 9.70
C ALA A 173 -15.34 -14.19 9.35
N LYS A 174 -16.63 -14.45 9.62
CA LYS A 174 -17.73 -13.51 9.39
C LYS A 174 -17.81 -12.40 10.46
N ASP A 175 -17.28 -12.68 11.65
CA ASP A 175 -17.36 -11.79 12.81
C ASP A 175 -16.15 -10.83 12.89
N VAL A 176 -15.24 -10.93 11.91
CA VAL A 176 -13.96 -10.22 11.89
C VAL A 176 -13.82 -9.44 10.58
N ASN A 177 -13.29 -8.22 10.67
CA ASN A 177 -12.96 -7.44 9.47
C ASN A 177 -11.85 -8.14 8.66
N PRO A 178 -11.88 -8.05 7.32
CA PRO A 178 -10.88 -8.70 6.48
C PRO A 178 -9.46 -8.22 6.81
N GLU A 179 -8.52 -9.15 6.74
CA GLU A 179 -7.11 -8.89 6.91
C GLU A 179 -6.60 -7.93 5.84
N ASN A 180 -5.89 -6.88 6.25
CA ASN A 180 -5.24 -5.96 5.33
C ASN A 180 -3.74 -6.19 5.45
N VAL A 181 -3.09 -6.55 4.35
CA VAL A 181 -1.62 -6.66 4.25
C VAL A 181 -1.12 -5.60 3.28
N LEU A 182 -0.18 -4.78 3.75
CA LEU A 182 0.45 -3.72 2.97
C LEU A 182 1.96 -3.94 2.88
N PRO A 183 2.57 -3.64 1.72
CA PRO A 183 4.02 -3.64 1.59
C PRO A 183 4.64 -2.40 2.26
N ASN A 184 5.83 -2.57 2.83
CA ASN A 184 6.70 -1.49 3.27
C ASN A 184 7.74 -1.14 2.18
N GLY A 185 8.37 0.02 2.29
CA GLY A 185 9.38 0.48 1.33
C GLY A 185 10.72 -0.27 1.39
N ASP A 186 10.94 -1.09 2.41
CA ASP A 186 12.15 -1.88 2.65
C ASP A 186 12.02 -3.35 2.19
N GLY A 187 10.90 -3.71 1.58
CA GLY A 187 10.62 -5.08 1.13
C GLY A 187 9.96 -5.99 2.18
N THR A 188 9.70 -5.48 3.39
CA THR A 188 8.88 -6.18 4.38
C THR A 188 7.39 -5.86 4.22
N TYR A 189 6.55 -6.51 5.03
CA TYR A 189 5.10 -6.31 5.04
C TYR A 189 4.62 -5.89 6.43
N GLN A 190 3.47 -5.23 6.46
CA GLN A 190 2.70 -4.97 7.67
C GLN A 190 1.25 -5.41 7.44
N GLY A 191 0.62 -5.93 8.48
CA GLY A 191 -0.73 -6.47 8.40
C GLY A 191 -1.51 -6.20 9.66
N TRP A 192 -2.82 -6.07 9.55
CA TRP A 192 -3.67 -5.91 10.74
C TRP A 192 -5.05 -6.51 10.58
N LEU A 193 -5.61 -6.88 11.74
CA LEU A 193 -6.93 -7.42 11.93
C LEU A 193 -7.66 -6.59 13.00
N THR A 194 -8.91 -6.22 12.74
CA THR A 194 -9.72 -5.41 13.68
C THR A 194 -10.96 -6.19 14.12
N LEU A 195 -11.30 -6.08 15.41
CA LEU A 195 -12.47 -6.69 16.02
C LEU A 195 -13.22 -5.65 16.84
N ALA A 196 -14.53 -5.52 16.60
CA ALA A 196 -15.40 -4.73 17.46
C ALA A 196 -15.73 -5.53 18.73
N VAL A 197 -15.57 -4.92 19.90
CA VAL A 197 -15.80 -5.58 21.20
C VAL A 197 -16.65 -4.70 22.11
N ALA A 198 -17.43 -5.35 22.97
CA ALA A 198 -18.14 -4.66 24.04
C ALA A 198 -17.12 -4.12 25.07
N PRO A 199 -17.32 -2.89 25.60
CA PRO A 199 -16.47 -2.38 26.67
C PRO A 199 -16.47 -3.32 27.88
N GLY A 200 -15.28 -3.66 28.39
CA GLY A 200 -15.10 -4.56 29.53
C GLY A 200 -14.87 -6.04 29.17
N GLU A 201 -15.08 -6.44 27.91
CA GLU A 201 -14.78 -7.80 27.45
C GLU A 201 -13.41 -7.95 26.78
N GLU A 202 -12.59 -6.89 26.75
CA GLU A 202 -11.37 -6.84 25.92
C GLU A 202 -10.36 -7.93 26.29
N THR A 203 -10.26 -8.26 27.57
CA THR A 203 -9.32 -9.27 28.10
C THR A 203 -9.70 -10.70 27.72
N ARG A 204 -10.93 -10.93 27.26
CA ARG A 204 -11.39 -12.24 26.76
C ARG A 204 -10.89 -12.54 25.35
N PHE A 205 -10.36 -11.53 24.66
CA PHE A 205 -9.89 -11.66 23.29
C PHE A 205 -8.37 -11.68 23.23
N SER A 206 -7.84 -12.60 22.44
CA SER A 206 -6.42 -12.66 22.09
C SER A 206 -6.26 -12.78 20.58
N CYS A 207 -5.16 -12.26 20.06
CA CYS A 207 -4.80 -12.39 18.66
C CYS A 207 -3.72 -13.45 18.52
N GLN A 208 -3.94 -14.43 17.66
CA GLN A 208 -2.93 -15.41 17.29
C GLN A 208 -2.41 -15.14 15.88
N VAL A 209 -1.10 -15.14 15.75
CA VAL A 209 -0.37 -14.92 14.50
C VAL A 209 0.49 -16.12 14.19
N GLU A 210 0.30 -16.68 13.00
CA GLU A 210 1.11 -17.74 12.43
C GLU A 210 1.85 -17.20 11.22
N HIS A 211 3.16 -17.43 11.18
CA HIS A 211 4.01 -16.96 10.11
C HIS A 211 5.25 -17.87 10.02
N PRO A 212 5.77 -18.16 8.81
CA PRO A 212 6.94 -19.04 8.67
C PRO A 212 8.18 -18.58 9.44
N GLY A 213 8.31 -17.28 9.73
CA GLY A 213 9.38 -16.70 10.54
C GLY A 213 9.19 -16.80 12.05
N LEU A 214 8.16 -17.51 12.52
CA LEU A 214 7.91 -17.79 13.92
C LEU A 214 7.98 -19.31 14.14
N ASP A 215 8.78 -19.75 15.11
CA ASP A 215 8.89 -21.18 15.46
C ASP A 215 7.56 -21.77 15.97
N GLN A 216 6.75 -20.93 16.63
CA GLN A 216 5.45 -21.28 17.17
C GLN A 216 4.46 -20.13 16.95
N PRO A 217 3.14 -20.42 16.88
CA PRO A 217 2.12 -19.39 16.81
C PRO A 217 2.25 -18.41 17.97
N LEU A 218 2.34 -17.12 17.67
CA LEU A 218 2.44 -16.08 18.67
C LEU A 218 1.04 -15.61 19.07
N THR A 219 0.70 -15.75 20.35
CA THR A 219 -0.56 -15.25 20.90
C THR A 219 -0.31 -13.99 21.72
N ALA A 220 -0.93 -12.89 21.33
CA ALA A 220 -0.86 -11.61 22.01
C ALA A 220 -2.23 -11.22 22.57
N THR A 221 -2.27 -10.82 23.83
CA THR A 221 -3.46 -10.28 24.49
C THR A 221 -3.42 -8.76 24.49
N TRP A 222 -4.60 -8.13 24.62
CA TRP A 222 -4.63 -6.71 24.92
C TRP A 222 -4.18 -6.50 26.37
N GLU A 223 -3.12 -5.71 26.55
CA GLU A 223 -2.71 -5.23 27.87
C GLU A 223 -3.10 -3.75 28.00
N PRO A 224 -3.78 -3.34 29.09
CA PRO A 224 -3.91 -1.93 29.41
C PRO A 224 -2.50 -1.36 29.53
N SER A 225 -2.19 -0.32 28.77
CA SER A 225 -0.90 0.36 28.83
C SER A 225 -0.77 1.11 30.16
N ARG A 226 -0.52 0.38 31.25
CA ARG A 226 -0.32 0.89 32.61
C ARG A 226 0.79 1.93 32.65
N SER A 227 1.74 1.84 31.71
CA SER A 227 2.84 2.78 31.53
C SER A 227 2.40 4.18 31.11
N GLN A 228 1.42 4.34 30.22
CA GLN A 228 1.03 5.68 29.74
C GLN A 228 0.29 6.48 30.81
N ASP A 229 -0.64 5.84 31.52
CA ASP A 229 -1.38 6.50 32.61
C ASP A 229 -0.46 6.83 33.79
N MET A 230 0.49 5.95 34.10
CA MET A 230 1.50 6.19 35.13
C MET A 230 2.49 7.29 34.72
N ILE A 231 2.95 7.32 33.47
CA ILE A 231 3.85 8.38 32.96
C ILE A 231 3.14 9.73 32.97
N ILE A 232 1.88 9.81 32.54
CA ILE A 232 1.08 11.03 32.60
C ILE A 232 0.87 11.45 34.07
N GLY A 233 0.59 10.50 34.95
CA GLY A 233 0.51 10.72 36.40
C GLY A 233 1.78 11.32 36.99
N ILE A 234 2.95 10.77 36.65
CA ILE A 234 4.26 11.25 37.12
C ILE A 234 4.54 12.65 36.57
N ILE A 235 4.34 12.89 35.26
CA ILE A 235 4.59 14.20 34.63
C ILE A 235 3.68 15.27 35.23
N SER A 236 2.39 14.98 35.41
CA SER A 236 1.44 15.91 36.01
C SER A 236 1.81 16.22 37.48
N GLY A 237 2.17 15.20 38.26
CA GLY A 237 2.64 15.36 39.64
C GLY A 237 3.87 16.26 39.75
N ILE A 238 4.90 15.99 38.95
CA ILE A 238 6.13 16.82 38.90
C ILE A 238 5.80 18.27 38.55
N THR A 239 4.92 18.48 37.56
CA THR A 239 4.56 19.82 37.10
C THR A 239 3.86 20.62 38.20
N ILE A 240 2.91 20.00 38.92
CA ILE A 240 2.19 20.64 40.03
C ILE A 240 3.15 20.99 41.17
N CYS A 241 4.04 20.06 41.54
CA CYS A 241 5.05 20.31 42.56
C CYS A 241 5.96 21.49 42.19
N ALA A 242 6.46 21.54 40.95
CA ALA A 242 7.31 22.63 40.48
C ALA A 242 6.61 24.00 40.58
N ILE A 243 5.35 24.09 40.16
CA ILE A 243 4.56 25.32 40.25
C ILE A 243 4.39 25.77 41.71
N PHE A 244 4.09 24.82 42.61
CA PHE A 244 3.95 25.11 44.03
C PHE A 244 5.24 25.65 44.65
N PHE A 245 6.39 25.04 44.33
CA PHE A 245 7.70 25.50 44.82
C PHE A 245 8.09 26.87 44.25
N VAL A 246 7.84 27.14 42.97
CA VAL A 246 8.06 28.46 42.36
C VAL A 246 7.17 29.52 43.04
N GLY A 247 5.90 29.18 43.32
CA GLY A 247 4.98 30.04 44.06
C GLY A 247 5.49 30.40 45.46
N ILE A 248 5.95 29.41 46.22
CA ILE A 248 6.56 29.63 47.54
C ILE A 248 7.82 30.50 47.43
N LEU A 249 8.70 30.21 46.47
CA LEU A 249 9.92 30.99 46.26
C LEU A 249 9.60 32.46 45.97
N ILE A 250 8.61 32.74 45.11
CA ILE A 250 8.15 34.10 44.82
C ILE A 250 7.58 34.78 46.07
N LEU A 251 6.81 34.07 46.91
CA LEU A 251 6.28 34.61 48.16
C LEU A 251 7.39 34.96 49.16
N VAL A 252 8.40 34.09 49.30
CA VAL A 252 9.56 34.34 50.16
C VAL A 252 10.37 35.54 49.65
N LEU A 253 10.60 35.64 48.34
CA LEU A 253 11.30 36.77 47.73
C LEU A 253 10.51 38.08 47.86
N ARG A 254 9.18 38.03 47.75
CA ARG A 254 8.31 39.20 48.01
C ARG A 254 8.35 39.62 49.47
N LYS A 255 8.30 38.68 50.44
CA LYS A 255 8.48 39.01 51.85
C LYS A 255 9.86 39.59 52.15
N ARG A 256 10.92 39.09 51.50
CA ARG A 256 12.28 39.66 51.61
C ARG A 256 12.39 41.07 51.02
N LYS A 257 11.68 41.38 49.94
CA LYS A 257 11.60 42.76 49.39
C LYS A 257 10.78 43.73 50.25
N VAL A 258 9.74 43.25 50.94
CA VAL A 258 8.96 44.06 51.90
C VAL A 258 9.74 44.26 53.22
N SER A 259 10.58 43.29 53.60
CA SER A 259 11.48 43.38 54.75
C SER A 259 12.86 43.93 54.37
N GLY A 260 12.90 45.00 53.57
CA GLY A 260 14.08 45.82 53.35
C GLY A 260 14.45 46.59 54.62
N GLY A 261 14.92 45.86 55.64
CA GLY A 261 15.31 46.37 56.94
C GLY A 261 15.80 45.23 57.83
N THR A 262 17.11 45.22 58.07
CA THR A 262 17.88 44.42 59.04
C THR A 262 18.20 42.95 58.74
N MET A 263 19.51 42.76 58.56
CA MET A 263 20.32 41.56 58.44
C MET A 263 20.25 40.71 59.70
N GLY A 264 20.12 39.39 59.55
CA GLY A 264 20.26 38.42 60.62
C GLY A 264 20.54 37.04 60.04
N ASP A 265 21.80 36.61 60.14
CA ASP A 265 22.30 35.30 59.76
C ASP A 265 21.50 34.17 60.40
N TYR A 266 20.92 33.28 59.60
CA TYR A 266 20.64 31.91 60.04
C TYR A 266 20.84 30.90 58.90
N VAL A 267 21.71 29.95 59.21
CA VAL A 267 22.06 28.69 58.56
C VAL A 267 20.82 27.96 58.02
N LEU A 268 20.71 27.73 56.70
CA LEU A 268 19.72 26.78 56.17
C LEU A 268 20.01 26.34 54.73
N THR A 269 21.13 25.63 54.53
CA THR A 269 21.41 24.90 53.28
C THR A 269 21.31 23.38 53.42
N GLU A 270 21.04 22.85 54.61
CA GLU A 270 20.95 21.41 54.88
C GLU A 270 19.51 20.85 54.82
N SER A 271 18.48 21.63 55.15
CA SER A 271 17.12 21.10 55.31
C SER A 271 16.38 20.84 53.98
N PHE A 272 16.75 21.54 52.91
CA PHE A 272 16.04 21.48 51.63
C PHE A 272 16.41 20.26 50.79
N LEU A 273 17.67 19.83 50.82
CA LEU A 273 18.13 18.64 50.11
C LEU A 273 17.58 17.36 50.76
N PHE A 274 17.53 17.32 52.09
CA PHE A 274 16.93 16.21 52.83
C PHE A 274 15.42 16.09 52.61
N ALA A 275 14.69 17.21 52.54
CA ALA A 275 13.27 17.18 52.20
C ALA A 275 13.03 16.67 50.76
N PHE A 276 13.90 17.05 49.82
CA PHE A 276 13.85 16.57 48.44
C PHE A 276 14.13 15.06 48.36
N LEU A 277 15.18 14.56 49.03
CA LEU A 277 15.47 13.12 49.08
C LEU A 277 14.35 12.31 49.76
N ARG A 278 13.74 12.84 50.84
CA ARG A 278 12.66 12.14 51.54
C ARG A 278 11.40 12.04 50.69
N CYS A 279 11.04 13.11 49.98
CA CYS A 279 9.91 13.11 49.06
C CYS A 279 10.16 12.15 47.88
N PHE A 280 11.39 12.15 47.34
CA PHE A 280 11.79 11.24 46.27
C PHE A 280 11.73 9.77 46.69
N LEU A 281 12.25 9.45 47.89
CA LEU A 281 12.23 8.08 48.44
C LEU A 281 10.81 7.57 48.73
N GLN A 282 9.89 8.44 49.19
CA GLN A 282 8.49 8.08 49.43
C GLN A 282 7.65 7.94 48.15
N LEU A 283 8.04 8.59 47.05
CA LEU A 283 7.41 8.42 45.74
C LEU A 283 7.90 7.16 45.01
N SER A 284 9.13 6.70 45.29
CA SER A 284 9.69 5.45 44.75
C SER A 284 9.26 4.20 45.53
N SER A 285 8.66 4.34 46.73
CA SER A 285 8.15 3.22 47.52
C SER A 285 6.63 3.09 47.37
N VAL A 286 6.19 2.42 46.31
CA VAL A 286 4.85 1.82 46.27
C VAL A 286 5.05 0.29 46.34
N PRO A 287 4.35 -0.43 47.24
CA PRO A 287 4.57 -1.86 47.45
C PRO A 287 4.09 -2.67 46.24
N GLU A 288 4.67 -3.88 46.09
CA GLU A 288 4.31 -4.92 45.11
C GLU A 288 2.80 -5.11 44.90
#